data_AF-A0A133SGZ4-F1
#
_entry.id   AF-A0A133SGZ4-F1
#
_cell.length_a   1.000
_cell.length_b   1.000
_cell.length_c   1.000
_cell.angle_alpha   90.00
_cell.angle_beta   90.00
_cell.angle_gamma   90.00
#
_symmetry.space_group_name_H-M   'P 1'
#
loop_
_entity.id
_entity.type
_entity.pdbx_description
1 polymer ?
#
loop_
_entity_poly.entity_id
_entity_poly.type
_entity_poly.pdbx_seq_one_letter_code
_entity_poly.pdbx_strand_id
1 'polypeptide(L)'
;LGQLKGSTIGSSKVEYTDAGVGTVTLTMQDGSTVEIGGLQDKYVTGATFKDNKLTITRNDDKSFEVGDIASKSDMDSAVGSANLKFTGDDASADATITKKNGETLNILGGATEFTAANNIGVVKENDALKVKLAKDISMGDGSITFTPTGAKDADGNTLVQGQDGKWYSD
;
A
#
# COMPACT_ATOMS: atom_id res chain seq x y z
N LEU A 1 -63.27 -54.25 3.78
CA LEU A 1 -62.77 -53.88 2.44
C LEU A 1 -61.26 -54.07 2.44
N GLY A 2 -60.72 -54.86 1.52
CA GLY A 2 -59.27 -54.98 1.35
C GLY A 2 -58.70 -53.70 0.75
N GLN A 3 -57.48 -53.34 1.13
CA GLN A 3 -56.74 -52.23 0.53
C GLN A 3 -56.60 -52.51 -0.99
N LEU A 4 -56.93 -51.53 -1.83
CA LEU A 4 -56.86 -51.70 -3.28
C LEU A 4 -55.39 -51.90 -3.69
N LYS A 5 -55.08 -52.88 -4.55
CA LYS A 5 -53.75 -52.95 -5.18
C LYS A 5 -53.44 -51.59 -5.83
N GLY A 6 -52.26 -51.05 -5.55
CA GLY A 6 -51.86 -49.71 -6.01
C GLY A 6 -52.08 -48.56 -5.00
N SER A 7 -52.71 -48.81 -3.85
CA SER A 7 -52.94 -47.77 -2.82
C SER A 7 -51.81 -47.62 -1.78
N THR A 8 -50.74 -48.41 -1.92
CA THR A 8 -49.51 -48.31 -1.10
C THR A 8 -48.26 -48.40 -1.95
N ILE A 9 -47.21 -47.73 -1.47
CA ILE A 9 -45.87 -47.74 -2.07
C ILE A 9 -45.23 -49.10 -1.77
N GLY A 10 -44.73 -49.77 -2.80
CA GLY A 10 -43.95 -51.01 -2.70
C GLY A 10 -42.46 -50.74 -2.53
N SER A 11 -41.92 -49.76 -3.25
CA SER A 11 -40.52 -49.34 -3.17
C SER A 11 -40.31 -47.90 -3.59
N SER A 12 -39.14 -47.34 -3.25
CA SER A 12 -38.70 -46.01 -3.67
C SER A 12 -37.24 -46.03 -4.10
N LYS A 13 -36.90 -45.22 -5.11
CA LYS A 13 -35.53 -44.99 -5.56
C LYS A 13 -35.28 -43.48 -5.65
N VAL A 14 -34.07 -43.05 -5.32
CA VAL A 14 -33.60 -41.68 -5.54
C VAL A 14 -32.37 -41.74 -6.43
N GLU A 15 -32.37 -40.96 -7.50
CA GLU A 15 -31.24 -40.84 -8.42
C GLU A 15 -30.90 -39.37 -8.63
N TYR A 16 -29.62 -39.07 -8.83
CA TYR A 16 -29.13 -37.74 -9.19
C TYR A 16 -28.37 -37.83 -10.50
N THR A 17 -28.54 -36.83 -11.36
CA THR A 17 -27.68 -36.62 -12.53
C THR A 17 -26.34 -36.00 -12.11
N ASP A 18 -25.37 -35.96 -13.02
CA ASP A 18 -24.10 -35.25 -12.78
C ASP A 18 -24.32 -33.75 -12.47
N ALA A 19 -25.36 -33.15 -13.07
CA ALA A 19 -25.81 -31.80 -12.77
C ALA A 19 -26.50 -31.66 -11.40
N GLY A 20 -26.57 -32.74 -10.61
CA GLY A 20 -27.16 -32.72 -9.28
C GLY A 20 -28.68 -32.64 -9.28
N VAL A 21 -29.34 -32.89 -10.40
CA VAL A 21 -30.80 -32.89 -10.45
C VAL A 21 -31.30 -34.25 -9.99
N GLY A 22 -32.07 -34.25 -8.90
CA GLY A 22 -32.57 -35.48 -8.29
C GLY A 22 -34.02 -35.80 -8.64
N THR A 23 -34.32 -37.08 -8.81
CA THR A 23 -35.67 -37.62 -9.00
C THR A 23 -35.93 -38.72 -7.99
N VAL A 24 -37.09 -38.66 -7.32
CA VAL A 24 -37.62 -39.79 -6.55
C VAL A 24 -38.62 -40.55 -7.43
N THR A 25 -38.39 -41.83 -7.62
CA THR A 25 -39.36 -42.74 -8.28
C THR A 25 -40.02 -43.59 -7.20
N LEU A 26 -41.33 -43.44 -7.04
CA LEU A 26 -42.15 -44.29 -6.19
C LEU A 26 -42.81 -45.36 -7.06
N THR A 27 -42.62 -46.64 -6.72
CA THR A 27 -43.28 -47.77 -7.38
C THR A 27 -44.36 -48.30 -6.45
N MET A 28 -45.61 -48.26 -6.90
CA MET A 28 -46.75 -48.79 -6.16
C MET A 28 -46.75 -50.32 -6.20
N GLN A 29 -47.47 -50.99 -5.29
CA GLN A 29 -47.56 -52.46 -5.28
C GLN A 29 -48.20 -53.09 -6.54
N ASP A 30 -48.88 -52.30 -7.36
CA ASP A 30 -49.43 -52.73 -8.66
C ASP A 30 -48.45 -52.53 -9.84
N GLY A 31 -47.26 -51.97 -9.58
CA GLY A 31 -46.21 -51.71 -10.57
C GLY A 31 -46.28 -50.32 -11.23
N SER A 32 -47.32 -49.52 -10.99
CA SER A 32 -47.38 -48.13 -11.47
C SER A 32 -46.34 -47.24 -10.79
N THR A 33 -45.89 -46.19 -11.48
CA THR A 33 -44.86 -45.27 -10.97
C THR A 33 -45.34 -43.83 -10.86
N VAL A 34 -44.80 -43.12 -9.87
CA VAL A 34 -44.93 -41.66 -9.72
C VAL A 34 -43.52 -41.09 -9.57
N GLU A 35 -43.19 -40.08 -10.37
CA GLU A 35 -41.91 -39.38 -10.29
C GLU A 35 -42.09 -38.03 -9.61
N ILE A 36 -41.22 -37.75 -8.64
CA ILE A 36 -41.15 -36.47 -7.92
C ILE A 36 -39.79 -35.87 -8.23
N GLY A 37 -39.79 -34.80 -9.03
CA GLY A 37 -38.59 -34.03 -9.35
C GLY A 37 -38.35 -32.88 -8.37
N GLY A 38 -37.33 -32.06 -8.67
CA GLY A 38 -37.05 -30.81 -7.97
C GLY A 38 -36.01 -30.92 -6.84
N LEU A 39 -35.56 -32.13 -6.52
CA LEU A 39 -34.39 -32.31 -5.65
C LEU A 39 -33.14 -31.75 -6.34
N GLN A 40 -32.27 -31.14 -5.56
CA GLN A 40 -31.00 -30.57 -6.03
C GLN A 40 -29.90 -30.99 -5.07
N ASP A 41 -28.82 -31.57 -5.61
CA ASP A 41 -27.57 -31.85 -4.92
C ASP A 41 -26.43 -31.11 -5.62
N LYS A 42 -26.10 -29.95 -5.09
CA LYS A 42 -25.19 -28.99 -5.74
C LYS A 42 -23.92 -28.87 -4.94
N TYR A 43 -22.79 -29.12 -5.60
CA TYR A 43 -21.47 -29.08 -4.98
C TYR A 43 -20.45 -28.46 -5.93
N VAL A 44 -19.33 -28.03 -5.36
CA VAL A 44 -18.21 -27.46 -6.11
C VAL A 44 -17.43 -28.58 -6.79
N THR A 45 -17.19 -28.44 -8.09
CA THR A 45 -16.38 -29.38 -8.89
C THR A 45 -14.98 -28.86 -9.18
N GLY A 46 -14.77 -27.54 -9.07
CA GLY A 46 -13.46 -26.94 -9.28
C GLY A 46 -13.40 -25.48 -8.86
N ALA A 47 -12.16 -25.00 -8.75
CA ALA A 47 -11.86 -23.60 -8.56
C ALA A 47 -10.65 -23.21 -9.41
N THR A 48 -10.69 -22.02 -10.00
CA THR A 48 -9.58 -21.45 -10.76
C THR A 48 -9.30 -20.05 -10.25
N PHE A 49 -8.01 -19.71 -10.17
CA PHE A 49 -7.57 -18.36 -9.88
C PHE A 49 -6.78 -17.84 -11.07
N LYS A 50 -7.33 -16.85 -11.77
CA LYS A 50 -6.73 -16.26 -12.96
C LYS A 50 -7.19 -14.81 -13.07
N ASP A 51 -6.31 -13.94 -13.56
CA ASP A 51 -6.64 -12.53 -13.84
C ASP A 51 -7.30 -11.84 -12.63
N ASN A 52 -6.75 -12.07 -11.43
CA ASN A 52 -7.21 -11.52 -10.14
C ASN A 52 -8.67 -11.88 -9.78
N LYS A 53 -9.16 -12.99 -10.32
CA LYS A 53 -10.50 -13.49 -10.10
C LYS A 53 -10.45 -14.95 -9.67
N LEU A 54 -11.14 -15.25 -8.58
CA LEU A 54 -11.45 -16.62 -8.16
C LEU A 54 -12.79 -17.01 -8.75
N THR A 55 -12.80 -18.00 -9.63
CA THR A 55 -14.01 -18.61 -10.18
C THR A 55 -14.21 -19.97 -9.55
N ILE A 56 -15.36 -20.18 -8.92
CA ILE A 56 -15.75 -21.46 -8.31
C ILE A 56 -16.89 -22.06 -9.13
N THR A 57 -16.66 -23.24 -9.68
CA THR A 57 -17.59 -23.93 -10.58
C THR A 57 -18.29 -25.06 -9.83
N ARG A 58 -19.60 -25.18 -10.06
CA ARG A 58 -20.45 -26.24 -9.53
C ARG A 58 -20.65 -27.37 -10.53
N ASN A 59 -21.17 -28.49 -10.05
CA ASN A 59 -21.54 -29.65 -10.87
C ASN A 59 -22.63 -29.37 -11.92
N ASP A 60 -23.33 -28.24 -11.83
CA ASP A 60 -24.33 -27.81 -12.83
C ASP A 60 -23.84 -26.71 -13.77
N ASP A 61 -22.52 -26.63 -13.98
CA ASP A 61 -21.80 -25.67 -14.83
C ASP A 61 -22.03 -24.19 -14.48
N LYS A 62 -22.72 -23.92 -13.37
CA LYS A 62 -22.83 -22.57 -12.82
C LYS A 62 -21.58 -22.23 -12.05
N SER A 63 -21.19 -20.97 -12.12
CA SER A 63 -20.07 -20.45 -11.37
C SER A 63 -20.47 -19.21 -10.60
N PHE A 64 -19.77 -18.95 -9.50
CA PHE A 64 -19.76 -17.66 -8.84
C PHE A 64 -18.32 -17.16 -8.80
N GLU A 65 -18.17 -15.84 -8.91
CA GLU A 65 -16.88 -15.20 -9.11
C GLU A 65 -16.61 -14.20 -7.99
N VAL A 66 -15.37 -14.16 -7.51
CA VAL A 66 -14.86 -13.12 -6.63
C VAL A 66 -13.73 -12.40 -7.36
N GLY A 67 -13.97 -11.15 -7.76
CA GLY A 67 -12.99 -10.31 -8.46
C GLY A 67 -12.13 -9.47 -7.52
N ASP A 68 -11.23 -8.69 -8.11
CA ASP A 68 -10.37 -7.70 -7.44
C ASP A 68 -9.48 -8.27 -6.32
N ILE A 69 -9.09 -9.55 -6.46
CA ILE A 69 -8.14 -10.19 -5.55
C ILE A 69 -6.73 -9.85 -6.01
N ALA A 70 -6.02 -9.03 -5.25
CA ALA A 70 -4.62 -8.72 -5.55
C ALA A 70 -3.74 -9.97 -5.50
N SER A 71 -3.02 -10.25 -6.58
CA SER A 71 -2.01 -11.29 -6.62
C SER A 71 -0.76 -10.86 -5.84
N LYS A 72 0.12 -11.83 -5.54
CA LYS A 72 1.43 -11.51 -4.96
C LYS A 72 2.23 -10.56 -5.87
N SER A 73 2.17 -10.74 -7.19
CA SER A 73 2.86 -9.87 -8.14
C SER A 73 2.30 -8.44 -8.17
N ASP A 74 0.98 -8.26 -7.98
CA ASP A 74 0.39 -6.93 -7.89
C ASP A 74 0.88 -6.22 -6.63
N MET A 75 0.89 -6.93 -5.51
CA MET A 75 1.38 -6.42 -4.23
C MET A 75 2.87 -6.07 -4.31
N ASP A 76 3.70 -6.96 -4.87
CA ASP A 76 5.14 -6.73 -5.02
C ASP A 76 5.41 -5.52 -5.93
N SER A 77 4.64 -5.36 -7.02
CA SER A 77 4.76 -4.22 -7.92
C SER A 77 4.30 -2.92 -7.26
N ALA A 78 3.19 -2.94 -6.52
CA ALA A 78 2.68 -1.77 -5.79
C ALA A 78 3.69 -1.32 -4.71
N VAL A 79 4.22 -2.27 -3.93
CA VAL A 79 5.21 -1.98 -2.88
C VAL A 79 6.56 -1.57 -3.47
N GLY A 80 6.98 -2.19 -4.56
CA GLY A 80 8.25 -1.90 -5.24
C GLY A 80 8.25 -0.58 -6.02
N SER A 81 7.08 -0.11 -6.44
CA SER A 81 6.90 1.19 -7.11
C SER A 81 6.61 2.32 -6.15
N ALA A 82 6.14 2.04 -4.92
CA ALA A 82 5.99 3.04 -3.88
C ALA A 82 7.32 3.74 -3.59
N ASN A 83 7.32 5.06 -3.70
CA ASN A 83 8.48 5.91 -3.47
C ASN A 83 8.06 7.27 -2.94
N LEU A 84 9.02 7.95 -2.29
CA LEU A 84 8.94 9.36 -1.94
C LEU A 84 9.93 10.14 -2.81
N LYS A 85 9.52 11.33 -3.25
CA LYS A 85 10.33 12.24 -4.06
C LYS A 85 10.58 13.52 -3.27
N PHE A 86 11.83 13.96 -3.24
CA PHE A 86 12.29 15.17 -2.55
C PHE A 86 13.08 16.04 -3.52
N THR A 87 12.80 17.35 -3.52
CA THR A 87 13.55 18.36 -4.27
C THR A 87 14.12 19.38 -3.31
N GLY A 88 15.24 19.99 -3.69
CA GLY A 88 15.74 21.21 -3.04
C GLY A 88 15.22 22.44 -3.78
N ASP A 89 16.03 23.51 -3.77
CA ASP A 89 15.75 24.74 -4.53
C ASP A 89 15.74 24.50 -6.05
N ASP A 90 16.55 23.53 -6.52
CA ASP A 90 16.41 22.99 -7.87
C ASP A 90 15.29 21.94 -7.91
N ALA A 91 14.15 22.33 -8.49
CA ALA A 91 12.97 21.49 -8.65
C ALA A 91 12.95 20.71 -9.98
N SER A 92 14.06 20.68 -10.73
CA SER A 92 14.14 19.91 -11.96
C SER A 92 14.00 18.41 -11.71
N ALA A 93 13.57 17.67 -12.75
CA ALA A 93 13.42 16.23 -12.65
C ALA A 93 14.77 15.53 -12.36
N ASP A 94 15.87 16.06 -12.90
CA ASP A 94 17.22 15.50 -12.73
C ASP A 94 17.79 15.74 -11.32
N ALA A 95 17.36 16.81 -10.65
CA ALA A 95 17.72 17.10 -9.26
C ALA A 95 16.81 16.37 -8.23
N THR A 96 15.74 15.71 -8.69
CA THR A 96 14.78 15.03 -7.80
C THR A 96 15.40 13.78 -7.18
N ILE A 97 15.46 13.74 -5.85
CA ILE A 97 15.87 12.55 -5.09
C ILE A 97 14.65 11.64 -4.91
N THR A 98 14.67 10.47 -5.55
CA THR A 98 13.64 9.44 -5.36
C THR A 98 14.16 8.39 -4.38
N LYS A 99 13.35 8.05 -3.37
CA LYS A 99 13.65 7.00 -2.38
C LYS A 99 12.58 5.93 -2.38
N LYS A 100 12.98 4.69 -2.61
CA LYS A 100 12.11 3.51 -2.55
C LYS A 100 11.97 2.99 -1.12
N ASN A 101 10.98 2.14 -0.89
CA ASN A 101 10.81 1.46 0.39
C ASN A 101 12.10 0.76 0.85
N GLY A 102 12.51 1.03 2.08
CA GLY A 102 13.73 0.48 2.69
C GLY A 102 15.02 1.26 2.40
N GLU A 103 15.00 2.27 1.53
CA GLU A 103 16.17 3.13 1.28
C GLU A 103 16.29 4.24 2.34
N THR A 104 17.53 4.64 2.65
CA THR A 104 17.81 5.77 3.53
C THR A 104 17.88 7.09 2.73
N LEU A 105 17.14 8.11 3.18
CA LEU A 105 17.34 9.50 2.76
C LEU A 105 18.42 10.14 3.64
N ASN A 106 19.51 10.58 3.04
CA ASN A 106 20.52 11.37 3.72
C ASN A 106 20.20 12.85 3.54
N ILE A 107 20.15 13.59 4.65
CA ILE A 107 20.08 15.05 4.67
C ILE A 107 21.36 15.52 5.34
N LEU A 108 22.25 16.10 4.54
CA LEU A 108 23.59 16.47 4.97
C LEU A 108 23.71 17.99 5.02
N GLY A 109 24.47 18.49 5.99
CA GLY A 109 24.93 19.88 6.00
C GLY A 109 26.15 20.08 5.09
N GLY A 110 26.83 21.21 5.24
CA GLY A 110 28.04 21.51 4.44
C GLY A 110 29.25 20.62 4.75
N ALA A 111 29.19 19.79 5.80
CA ALA A 111 30.25 18.86 6.17
C ALA A 111 30.01 17.45 5.67
N THR A 112 31.08 16.78 5.23
CA THR A 112 31.10 15.33 4.98
C THR A 112 31.06 14.51 6.28
N GLU A 113 31.44 15.09 7.43
CA GLU A 113 31.43 14.48 8.78
C GLU A 113 30.98 15.51 9.83
N PHE A 114 30.29 15.09 10.92
CA PHE A 114 29.88 16.01 12.00
C PHE A 114 31.09 16.50 12.82
N THR A 115 31.73 17.55 12.31
CA THR A 115 32.81 18.28 12.96
C THR A 115 32.44 19.76 13.01
N ALA A 116 33.17 20.56 13.80
CA ALA A 116 33.02 22.02 13.82
C ALA A 116 33.38 22.71 12.48
N ALA A 117 33.72 21.95 11.43
CA ALA A 117 34.35 22.45 10.22
C ALA A 117 33.41 23.05 9.15
N ASN A 118 32.08 23.11 9.35
CA ASN A 118 31.16 23.73 8.38
C ASN A 118 29.98 24.45 9.05
N ASN A 119 29.43 25.46 8.36
CA ASN A 119 28.45 26.39 8.94
C ASN A 119 27.10 25.73 9.31
N ILE A 120 26.66 24.72 8.56
CA ILE A 120 25.37 24.04 8.78
C ILE A 120 25.63 22.55 9.03
N GLY A 121 25.08 22.04 10.12
CA GLY A 121 25.03 20.61 10.44
C GLY A 121 23.60 20.11 10.61
N VAL A 122 23.36 18.84 10.29
CA VAL A 122 22.08 18.17 10.51
C VAL A 122 22.30 17.03 11.49
N VAL A 123 21.56 17.03 12.61
CA VAL A 123 21.68 16.00 13.66
C VAL A 123 20.33 15.43 14.03
N LYS A 124 20.29 14.12 14.33
CA LYS A 124 19.12 13.52 14.98
C LYS A 124 19.07 14.02 16.42
N GLU A 125 17.95 14.61 16.80
CA GLU A 125 17.64 14.93 18.19
C GLU A 125 16.21 14.44 18.48
N ASN A 126 16.09 13.40 19.30
CA ASN A 126 14.85 12.64 19.47
C ASN A 126 14.34 12.10 18.11
N ASP A 127 13.08 12.38 17.76
CA ASP A 127 12.43 11.91 16.52
C ASP A 127 12.44 12.97 15.41
N ALA A 128 13.33 13.97 15.51
CA ALA A 128 13.49 15.01 14.51
C ALA A 128 14.93 15.10 14.00
N LEU A 129 15.07 15.52 12.74
CA LEU A 129 16.31 16.04 12.20
C LEU A 129 16.37 17.54 12.48
N LYS A 130 17.32 17.99 13.30
CA LYS A 130 17.55 19.42 13.57
C LYS A 130 18.67 19.93 12.67
N VAL A 131 18.37 21.00 11.96
CA VAL A 131 19.36 21.82 11.27
C VAL A 131 19.95 22.80 12.29
N LYS A 132 21.26 22.76 12.47
CA LYS A 132 22.01 23.58 13.43
C LYS A 132 23.01 24.44 12.67
N LEU A 133 23.06 25.71 13.05
CA LEU A 133 24.11 26.63 12.64
C LEU A 133 25.31 26.46 13.59
N ALA A 134 26.52 26.52 13.06
CA ALA A 134 27.74 26.52 13.86
C ALA A 134 27.79 27.76 14.78
N LYS A 135 28.49 27.63 15.92
CA LYS A 135 28.67 28.77 16.85
C LYS A 135 29.43 29.92 16.18
N ASP A 136 30.47 29.58 15.42
CA ASP A 136 31.27 30.51 14.63
C ASP A 136 31.05 30.19 13.15
N ILE A 137 30.76 31.21 12.34
CA ILE A 137 30.48 31.07 10.90
C ILE A 137 31.72 31.44 10.12
N SER A 138 32.22 30.50 9.32
CA SER A 138 33.33 30.72 8.40
C SER A 138 32.79 30.98 7.00
N MET A 139 33.03 32.18 6.44
CA MET A 139 32.47 32.57 5.14
C MET A 139 33.43 32.43 3.96
N GLY A 140 34.71 32.15 4.19
CA GLY A 140 35.71 32.15 3.11
C GLY A 140 35.69 33.49 2.36
N ASP A 141 35.50 33.46 1.04
CA ASP A 141 35.31 34.60 0.14
C ASP A 141 33.83 35.03 -0.03
N GLY A 142 32.91 34.35 0.65
CA GLY A 142 31.51 34.74 0.76
C GLY A 142 31.31 36.00 1.62
N SER A 143 30.10 36.56 1.60
CA SER A 143 29.75 37.77 2.35
C SER A 143 28.40 37.64 3.06
N ILE A 144 28.21 38.44 4.11
CA ILE A 144 26.93 38.62 4.80
C ILE A 144 26.49 40.05 4.56
N THR A 145 25.29 40.24 4.01
CA THR A 145 24.72 41.56 3.78
C THR A 145 23.74 41.90 4.90
N PHE A 146 24.02 42.97 5.64
CA PHE A 146 23.11 43.50 6.66
C PHE A 146 22.37 44.72 6.11
N THR A 147 21.12 44.55 5.68
CA THR A 147 20.29 45.63 5.14
C THR A 147 19.03 45.86 5.99
N PRO A 148 18.48 47.09 6.01
CA PRO A 148 19.04 48.32 5.42
C PRO A 148 20.02 49.05 6.36
N THR A 149 20.11 48.67 7.65
CA THR A 149 20.81 49.45 8.69
C THR A 149 22.19 48.95 9.08
N GLY A 150 22.78 47.98 8.37
CA GLY A 150 24.05 47.36 8.80
C GLY A 150 23.90 46.42 9.99
N ALA A 151 25.00 45.77 10.38
CA ALA A 151 25.05 44.97 11.60
C ALA A 151 24.92 45.90 12.82
N LYS A 152 24.30 45.44 13.90
CA LYS A 152 24.11 46.21 15.14
C LYS A 152 24.71 45.50 16.34
N ASP A 153 25.13 46.26 17.34
CA ASP A 153 25.53 45.73 18.64
C ASP A 153 24.29 45.30 19.47
N ALA A 154 24.52 44.83 20.70
CA ALA A 154 23.45 44.41 21.61
C ALA A 154 22.52 45.57 22.04
N ASP A 155 22.99 46.82 21.92
CA ASP A 155 22.28 48.03 22.30
C ASP A 155 21.56 48.68 21.09
N GLY A 156 21.75 48.14 19.88
CA GLY A 156 21.10 48.57 18.66
C GLY A 156 21.85 49.64 17.85
N ASN A 157 23.07 50.01 18.24
CA ASN A 157 23.92 50.96 17.48
C ASN A 157 24.50 50.29 16.24
N THR A 158 24.77 51.06 15.20
CA THR A 158 25.32 50.50 13.95
C THR A 158 26.76 50.08 14.19
N LEU A 159 27.15 48.92 13.68
CA LEU A 159 28.54 48.49 13.71
C LEU A 159 29.25 48.96 12.44
N VAL A 160 30.39 49.62 12.61
CA VAL A 160 31.34 50.01 11.56
C VAL A 160 32.59 49.15 11.63
N GLN A 161 33.12 48.73 10.48
CA GLN A 161 34.36 47.96 10.44
C GLN A 161 35.56 48.92 10.40
N GLY A 162 36.48 48.77 11.35
CA GLY A 162 37.75 49.49 11.36
C GLY A 162 38.73 48.97 10.32
N GLN A 163 39.80 49.74 10.06
CA GLN A 163 40.87 49.35 9.13
C GLN A 163 41.61 48.07 9.54
N ASP A 164 41.49 47.66 10.81
CA ASP A 164 42.02 46.41 11.36
C ASP A 164 41.10 45.19 11.14
N GLY A 165 39.96 45.39 10.47
CA GLY A 165 38.96 44.34 10.20
C GLY A 165 38.04 44.03 11.38
N LYS A 166 38.19 44.70 12.54
CA LYS A 166 37.30 44.54 13.69
C LYS A 166 36.07 45.44 13.58
N TRP A 167 34.98 45.04 14.23
CA TRP A 167 33.74 45.81 14.27
C TRP A 167 33.66 46.64 15.55
N TYR A 168 33.22 47.89 15.40
CA TYR A 168 33.07 48.88 16.45
C TYR A 168 31.67 49.49 16.37
N SER A 169 31.05 49.81 17.50
CA SER A 169 29.82 50.62 17.49
C SER A 169 30.14 52.03 16.96
N ASP A 170 29.22 52.59 16.17
CA ASP A 170 29.31 53.95 15.64
C ASP A 170 29.19 55.05 16.71
#